data_AF-A0A7Y8IA93-F1
#
_entry.id   AF-A0A7Y8IA93-F1
#
_cell.length_a   1.000
_cell.length_b   1.000
_cell.length_c   1.000
_cell.angle_alpha   90.00
_cell.angle_beta   90.00
_cell.angle_gamma   90.00
#
_symmetry.space_group_name_H-M   'P 1'
#
loop_
_entity.id
_entity.type
_entity.pdbx_description
1 polymer ?
#
loop_
_entity_poly.entity_id
_entity_poly.type
_entity_poly.pdbx_seq_one_letter_code
_entity_poly.pdbx_strand_id
1 'polypeptide(L)' 'MKNYQVSLHRDYIVNIKAKNKEEAKFLAEFFVSGEKDCSNDKERKQYKFKIEEIEMVDR' A
#
# COMPACT_ATOMS: atom_id res chain seq x y z
N MET A 1 -32.86 -11.45 7.48
CA MET A 1 -31.53 -11.46 6.83
C MET A 1 -30.73 -12.64 7.35
N LYS A 2 -29.79 -13.19 6.58
CA LYS A 2 -28.91 -14.31 6.99
C LYS A 2 -27.46 -13.82 7.05
N ASN A 3 -26.68 -14.40 7.95
CA ASN A 3 -25.27 -14.08 8.11
C ASN A 3 -24.42 -14.99 7.22
N TYR A 4 -23.41 -14.41 6.57
CA TYR A 4 -22.41 -15.13 5.79
C TYR A 4 -21.02 -14.73 6.29
N GLN A 5 -20.10 -15.69 6.33
CA GLN A 5 -18.70 -15.44 6.62
C GLN A 5 -17.91 -15.51 5.32
N VAL A 6 -17.13 -14.47 5.04
CA VAL A 6 -16.32 -14.35 3.82
C VAL A 6 -14.88 -14.09 4.23
N SER A 7 -13.95 -14.90 3.71
CA SER A 7 -12.51 -14.65 3.80
C SER A 7 -12.09 -13.88 2.56
N LEU A 8 -11.51 -12.69 2.74
CA LEU A 8 -11.04 -11.84 1.65
C LEU A 8 -9.52 -11.71 1.77
N HIS A 9 -8.81 -12.09 0.72
CA HIS A 9 -7.37 -11.87 0.57
C HIS A 9 -7.16 -10.94 -0.62
N ARG A 10 -6.23 -9.98 -0.51
CA ARG A 10 -5.91 -9.05 -1.59
C ARG A 10 -4.39 -9.01 -1.74
N ASP A 11 -3.91 -9.37 -2.92
CA ASP A 11 -2.52 -9.25 -3.30
C ASP A 11 -2.34 -7.96 -4.12
N TYR A 12 -1.22 -7.26 -3.89
CA TYR A 12 -0.89 -6.03 -4.60
C TYR A 12 0.55 -6.00 -5.05
N ILE A 13 0.78 -5.38 -6.20
CA ILE A 13 2.10 -4.87 -6.58
C ILE A 13 2.13 -3.38 -6.29
N VAL A 14 3.10 -2.94 -5.48
CA VAL A 14 3.27 -1.54 -5.09
C VAL A 14 4.53 -0.99 -5.76
N ASN A 15 4.35 -0.06 -6.69
CA ASN A 15 5.45 0.66 -7.33
C ASN A 15 5.75 1.94 -6.53
N ILE A 16 6.90 1.95 -5.84
CA ILE A 16 7.29 3.03 -4.92
C ILE A 16 8.73 3.49 -5.17
N LYS A 17 8.93 4.81 -5.17
CA LYS A 17 10.27 5.41 -5.14
C LYS A 17 10.72 5.60 -3.69
N ALA A 18 11.77 4.87 -3.31
CA ALA A 18 12.39 4.91 -1.98
C ALA A 18 13.92 4.83 -2.09
N LYS A 19 14.63 5.13 -1.01
CA LYS A 19 16.11 5.12 -0.97
C LYS A 19 16.69 3.71 -1.03
N ASN A 20 16.00 2.73 -0.45
CA ASN A 20 16.42 1.32 -0.42
C ASN A 20 15.22 0.38 -0.25
N LYS A 21 15.49 -0.93 -0.28
CA LYS A 21 14.47 -1.99 -0.23
C LYS A 21 13.75 -2.03 1.12
N GLU A 22 14.48 -1.86 2.21
CA GLU A 22 13.94 -1.89 3.58
C GLU A 22 12.96 -0.73 3.80
N GLU A 23 13.31 0.47 3.33
CA GLU A 23 12.44 1.65 3.37
C GLU A 23 11.22 1.47 2.47
N ALA A 24 11.38 0.95 1.25
CA ALA A 24 10.26 0.66 0.35
C ALA A 24 9.23 -0.28 1.01
N LYS A 25 9.71 -1.34 1.67
CA LYS A 25 8.85 -2.30 2.37
C LYS A 25 8.11 -1.64 3.53
N PHE A 26 8.82 -0.93 4.41
CA PHE A 26 8.21 -0.23 5.55
C PHE A 26 7.14 0.76 5.10
N LEU A 27 7.43 1.57 4.08
CA LEU A 27 6.50 2.58 3.57
C LEU A 27 5.25 1.93 2.94
N ALA A 28 5.41 0.83 2.20
CA ALA A 28 4.28 0.11 1.62
C ALA A 28 3.38 -0.48 2.71
N GLU A 29 3.96 -1.15 3.72
CA GLU A 29 3.20 -1.73 4.83
C GLU A 29 2.51 -0.66 5.70
N PHE A 30 3.15 0.49 5.87
CA PHE A 30 2.64 1.55 6.75
C PHE A 30 1.58 2.42 6.09
N PHE A 31 1.71 2.72 4.79
CA PHE A 31 0.84 3.67 4.10
C PHE A 31 -0.20 3.03 3.17
N VAL A 32 -0.07 1.75 2.78
CA VAL A 32 -1.09 1.09 1.96
C VAL A 32 -2.15 0.45 2.85
N SER A 33 -3.40 0.90 2.69
CA SER A 33 -4.56 0.32 3.38
C SER A 33 -5.68 0.04 2.37
N GLY A 34 -6.06 -1.24 2.24
CA GLY A 34 -7.17 -1.67 1.38
C GLY A 34 -7.12 -1.09 -0.04
N GLU A 35 -6.01 -1.34 -0.75
CA GLU A 35 -5.69 -0.87 -2.12
C GLU A 35 -5.41 0.63 -2.30
N LYS A 36 -5.30 1.41 -1.22
CA LYS A 36 -5.11 2.87 -1.31
C LYS A 36 -3.87 3.35 -0.59
N ASP A 37 -3.16 4.30 -1.21
CA ASP A 37 -2.16 5.13 -0.52
C ASP A 37 -2.88 6.08 0.44
N CYS A 38 -2.66 5.86 1.72
CA CYS A 38 -3.22 6.67 2.80
C CYS A 38 -2.26 7.77 3.29
N SER A 39 -1.11 7.94 2.65
CA SER A 39 -0.17 9.01 2.99
C SER A 39 -0.69 10.39 2.60
N ASN A 40 -0.38 11.39 3.42
CA ASN A 40 -0.62 12.79 3.11
C ASN A 40 0.66 13.50 2.62
N ASP A 41 0.51 14.72 2.11
CA ASP A 41 1.62 15.47 1.51
C ASP A 41 2.74 15.81 2.50
N LYS A 42 2.42 15.96 3.78
CA LYS A 42 3.42 16.21 4.83
C LYS A 42 4.30 14.97 5.02
N GLU A 43 3.67 13.79 5.10
CA GLU A 43 4.37 12.50 5.24
C GLU A 43 5.22 12.21 4.00
N ARG A 44 4.67 12.38 2.79
CA ARG A 44 5.43 12.17 1.54
C ARG A 44 6.70 13.02 1.49
N LYS A 45 6.63 14.28 1.92
CA LYS A 45 7.80 15.17 2.03
C LYS A 45 8.77 14.75 3.13
N GLN A 46 8.27 14.38 4.31
CA GLN A 46 9.08 13.98 5.46
C GLN A 46 9.92 12.75 5.14
N TYR A 47 9.29 11.72 4.59
CA TYR A 47 9.95 10.44 4.29
C TYR A 47 10.63 10.43 2.92
N LYS A 48 10.38 11.45 2.08
CA LYS A 48 10.94 11.61 0.73
C LYS A 48 10.58 10.44 -0.19
N PHE A 49 9.32 10.04 -0.20
CA PHE A 49 8.81 8.95 -1.02
C PHE A 49 7.58 9.38 -1.81
N LYS A 50 7.23 8.55 -2.80
CA LYS A 50 5.98 8.64 -3.54
C LYS A 50 5.55 7.24 -3.99
N ILE A 51 4.32 6.85 -3.64
CA ILE A 51 3.65 5.70 -4.26
C ILE A 51 3.14 6.19 -5.62
N GLU A 52 3.57 5.52 -6.68
CA GLU A 52 3.18 5.91 -8.05
C GLU A 52 1.92 5.16 -8.48
N GLU A 53 1.81 3.89 -8.09
CA GLU A 53 0.71 3.00 -8.48
C GLU A 53 0.54 1.85 -7.48
N ILE A 54 -0.70 1.42 -7.29
CA ILE A 54 -1.07 0.19 -6.58
C ILE A 54 -1.96 -0.60 -7.52
N GLU A 55 -1.50 -1.78 -7.93
CA GLU A 55 -2.25 -2.67 -8.81
C GLU A 55 -2.75 -3.88 -8.01
N MET A 56 -4.07 -4.15 -8.08
CA MET A 56 -4.63 -5.41 -7.60
C MET A 56 -4.29 -6.51 -8.59
N VAL A 57 -3.81 -7.63 -8.07
CA VAL A 57 -3.51 -8.81 -8.89
C VAL A 57 -4.37 -9.99 -8.46
N ASP A 58 -5.01 -10.62 -9.44
CA ASP A 58 -5.65 -11.92 -9.27
C ASP A 58 -4.60 -13.01 -9.56
N ARG A 59 -4.46 -13.99 -8.68
CA ARG A 59 -3.60 -15.17 -8.90
C ARG A 59 -4.33 -16.27 -9.65
#